data_AF-A0A7S7U4W3-F1
#
_entry.id   AF-A0A7S7U4W3-F1
#
_cell.length_a   1.000
_cell.length_b   1.000
_cell.length_c   1.000
_cell.angle_alpha   90.00
_cell.angle_beta   90.00
_cell.angle_gamma   90.00
#
_symmetry.space_group_name_H-M   'P 1'
#
loop_
_entity.id
_entity.type
_entity.pdbx_description
1 polymer ?
#
loop_
_entity_poly.entity_id
_entity_poly.type
_entity_poly.pdbx_seq_one_letter_code
_entity_poly.pdbx_strand_id
1 'polypeptide(L)'
;MTGPDGANGTLFAPETALVVSVARPSRLIVEVTAGRAGGSTAANIKIEPLTQGQPAMQPASQPFDSYEPEAGPEEPSDLKLLAHVAGLGDVTVGSNTWIAGPAAPARIEGISLEWPNKPYDLNLQYAVKFARPQRGDNQFVPLGTFAGTRGRALAITGFSLEATGPGADRYAIAAETIFLGAPALRVTGNRIVVSGPSGREPLVGLKLSLEEHRVQAAPLAPRQPRRAEPAPAPVAMPRQEAPRLEGRVRVFRSRQGAVKTAG
;
A
#
# COMPACT_ATOMS: atom_id res chain seq x y z
N MET A 1 -19.58 -7.74 17.96
CA MET A 1 -19.22 -6.42 17.41
C MET A 1 -19.91 -5.38 18.27
N THR A 2 -19.19 -4.76 19.20
CA THR A 2 -19.70 -3.67 20.04
C THR A 2 -18.51 -2.77 20.31
N GLY A 3 -18.49 -1.60 19.67
CA GLY A 3 -17.53 -0.54 19.92
C GLY A 3 -18.14 0.51 20.85
N PRO A 4 -17.32 1.43 21.41
CA PRO A 4 -17.76 2.38 22.43
C PRO A 4 -18.81 3.39 21.92
N ASP A 5 -18.79 3.73 20.63
CA ASP A 5 -19.57 4.87 20.10
C ASP A 5 -20.61 4.47 19.03
N GLY A 6 -20.78 3.17 18.77
CA GLY A 6 -21.65 2.65 17.70
C GLY A 6 -22.73 1.69 18.20
N ALA A 7 -24.00 2.04 17.99
CA ALA A 7 -25.11 1.11 18.22
C ALA A 7 -25.20 0.12 17.04
N ASN A 8 -25.10 -1.19 17.30
CA ASN A 8 -25.20 -2.25 16.29
C ASN A 8 -24.27 -2.10 15.07
N GLY A 9 -23.10 -1.47 15.24
CA GLY A 9 -22.15 -1.26 14.13
C GLY A 9 -22.45 -0.05 13.25
N THR A 10 -23.40 0.81 13.64
CA THR A 10 -23.73 2.05 12.92
C THR A 10 -23.08 3.26 13.60
N LEU A 11 -22.45 4.12 12.80
CA LEU A 11 -21.90 5.41 13.21
C LEU A 11 -22.82 6.53 12.71
N PHE A 12 -23.35 7.34 13.62
CA PHE A 12 -24.40 8.34 13.32
C PHE A 12 -23.89 9.78 13.26
N ALA A 13 -22.64 10.02 13.67
CA ALA A 13 -22.06 11.36 13.73
C ALA A 13 -20.59 11.36 13.31
N PRO A 14 -20.05 12.49 12.80
CA PRO A 14 -18.62 12.69 12.64
C PRO A 14 -17.85 12.44 13.94
N GLU A 15 -16.57 12.10 13.85
CA GLU A 15 -15.68 11.84 15.00
C GLU A 15 -16.12 10.67 15.90
N THR A 16 -17.01 9.78 15.43
CA THR A 16 -17.36 8.54 16.13
C THR A 16 -16.54 7.36 15.59
N ALA A 17 -16.22 6.40 16.45
CA ALA A 17 -15.40 5.25 16.10
C ALA A 17 -16.11 3.92 16.35
N LEU A 18 -15.89 2.97 15.45
CA LEU A 18 -16.28 1.56 15.63
C LEU A 18 -15.02 0.70 15.69
N VAL A 19 -14.84 -0.02 16.79
CA VAL A 19 -13.77 -1.01 16.93
C VAL A 19 -14.27 -2.36 16.41
N VAL A 20 -13.55 -2.91 15.43
CA VAL A 20 -13.83 -4.23 14.85
C VAL A 20 -12.69 -5.18 15.20
N SER A 21 -13.00 -6.26 15.93
CA SER A 21 -12.06 -7.36 16.19
C SER A 21 -12.42 -8.56 15.31
N VAL A 22 -11.43 -9.14 14.64
CA VAL A 22 -11.62 -10.21 13.66
C VAL A 22 -10.68 -11.37 13.98
N ALA A 23 -11.23 -12.55 14.27
CA ALA A 23 -10.46 -13.73 14.66
C ALA A 23 -10.01 -14.61 13.48
N ARG A 24 -10.52 -14.36 12.27
CA ARG A 24 -10.27 -15.13 11.04
C ARG A 24 -10.27 -14.20 9.83
N PRO A 25 -9.59 -14.54 8.71
CA PRO A 25 -9.69 -13.77 7.48
C PRO A 25 -11.15 -13.49 7.11
N SER A 26 -11.51 -12.20 7.04
CA SER A 26 -12.90 -11.75 6.86
C SER A 26 -12.96 -10.51 5.98
N ARG A 27 -14.15 -10.22 5.43
CA ARG A 27 -14.41 -9.01 4.63
C ARG A 27 -15.22 -8.02 5.44
N LEU A 28 -14.74 -6.78 5.54
CA LEU A 28 -15.51 -5.65 6.08
C LEU A 28 -16.24 -4.95 4.93
N ILE A 29 -17.54 -4.74 5.08
CA ILE A 29 -18.37 -3.98 4.13
C ILE A 29 -18.89 -2.75 4.87
N VAL A 30 -18.75 -1.58 4.25
CA VAL A 30 -19.25 -0.31 4.81
C VAL A 30 -20.24 0.28 3.82
N GLU A 31 -21.44 0.59 4.32
CA GLU A 31 -22.51 1.23 3.57
C GLU A 31 -22.83 2.59 4.18
N VAL A 32 -23.02 3.61 3.36
CA VAL A 32 -23.32 4.98 3.80
C VAL A 32 -24.72 5.35 3.34
N THR A 33 -25.62 5.53 4.31
CA THR A 33 -27.01 5.91 4.08
C THR A 33 -27.23 7.35 4.52
N ALA A 34 -27.87 8.16 3.68
CA ALA A 34 -28.24 9.52 4.05
C ALA A 34 -29.24 9.52 5.22
N GLY A 35 -28.96 10.29 6.27
CA GLY A 35 -29.83 10.36 7.47
C GLY A 35 -31.18 11.06 7.26
N ARG A 36 -31.42 11.62 6.07
CA ARG A 36 -32.71 12.22 5.66
C ARG A 36 -32.92 12.05 4.15
N ALA A 37 -34.17 12.08 3.70
CA ALA A 37 -34.50 12.10 2.28
C ALA A 37 -33.81 13.28 1.57
N GLY A 38 -33.08 13.01 0.48
CA GLY A 38 -32.27 14.01 -0.23
C GLY A 38 -30.99 14.45 0.49
N GLY A 39 -30.57 13.75 1.56
CA GLY A 39 -29.32 14.01 2.26
C GLY A 39 -28.07 13.49 1.53
N SER A 40 -26.91 13.90 2.00
CA SER A 40 -25.61 13.47 1.45
C SER A 40 -25.25 12.06 1.89
N THR A 41 -24.66 11.29 0.98
CA THR A 41 -23.98 10.00 1.25
C THR A 41 -22.46 10.13 1.24
N ALA A 42 -21.94 11.36 1.15
CA ALA A 42 -20.51 11.61 1.23
C ALA A 42 -20.02 11.38 2.67
N ALA A 43 -19.10 10.43 2.84
CA ALA A 43 -18.41 10.17 4.10
C ALA A 43 -16.94 9.88 3.83
N ASN A 44 -16.06 10.40 4.69
CA ASN A 44 -14.66 10.02 4.75
C ASN A 44 -14.51 8.98 5.85
N ILE A 45 -13.97 7.80 5.51
CA ILE A 45 -13.79 6.69 6.45
C ILE A 45 -12.30 6.43 6.59
N LYS A 46 -11.81 6.40 7.84
CA LYS A 46 -10.43 6.05 8.19
C LYS A 46 -10.45 4.68 8.89
N ILE A 47 -9.59 3.76 8.46
CA ILE A 47 -9.43 2.44 9.09
C ILE A 47 -8.02 2.39 9.66
N GLU A 48 -7.91 2.23 10.98
CA GLU A 48 -6.63 2.16 11.68
C GLU A 48 -6.52 0.84 12.46
N PRO A 49 -5.41 0.10 12.36
CA PRO A 49 -5.12 -1.00 13.27
C PRO A 49 -4.95 -0.46 14.70
N LEU A 50 -5.73 -0.99 15.65
CA LEU A 50 -5.55 -0.66 17.05
C LEU A 50 -4.51 -1.59 17.67
N THR A 51 -3.31 -1.08 17.89
CA THR A 51 -2.33 -1.69 18.79
C THR A 51 -2.58 -1.20 20.20
N GLN A 52 -2.71 -2.12 21.16
CA GLN A 52 -2.83 -1.78 22.58
C GLN A 52 -1.52 -1.10 23.02
N GLY A 53 -1.55 0.23 23.17
CA GLY A 53 -0.36 1.05 23.34
C GLY A 53 0.48 0.64 24.54
N GLN A 54 1.79 0.54 24.34
CA GLN A 54 2.74 0.65 25.44
C GLN A 54 2.86 2.12 25.85
N PRO A 55 2.87 2.44 27.15
CA PRO A 55 3.05 3.81 27.60
C PRO A 55 4.41 4.32 27.13
N ALA A 56 4.42 5.49 26.50
CA ALA A 56 5.65 6.22 26.22
C ALA A 56 6.32 6.54 27.56
N MET A 57 7.41 5.84 27.88
CA MET A 57 8.33 6.31 28.92
C MET A 57 8.83 7.69 28.49
N GLN A 58 8.51 8.71 29.29
CA GLN A 58 9.12 10.02 29.19
C GLN A 58 10.65 9.85 29.27
N PRO A 59 11.42 10.30 28.26
CA PRO A 59 12.85 10.41 28.46
C PRO A 59 13.10 11.52 29.48
N ALA A 60 13.75 11.15 30.59
CA ALA A 60 14.33 12.11 31.50
C ALA A 60 15.27 13.03 30.72
N SER A 61 15.16 14.33 30.98
CA SER A 61 16.04 15.36 30.46
C SER A 61 17.51 14.99 30.72
N GLN A 62 18.25 14.71 29.65
CA GLN A 62 19.71 14.69 29.66
C GLN A 62 20.25 15.80 28.74
N PRO A 63 21.41 16.37 29.06
CA PRO A 63 21.93 17.56 28.39
C PRO A 63 22.38 17.25 26.97
N PHE A 64 22.34 18.29 26.14
CA PHE A 64 22.89 18.39 24.79
C PHE A 64 24.23 17.66 24.64
N ASP A 65 24.22 16.51 23.96
CA ASP A 65 25.35 16.04 23.17
C ASP A 65 24.78 15.43 21.88
N SER A 66 25.43 15.78 20.78
CA SER A 66 25.08 15.51 19.40
C SER A 66 24.63 14.07 19.16
N TYR A 67 23.36 13.88 18.79
CA TYR A 67 22.84 12.61 18.30
C TYR A 67 22.83 12.64 16.77
N GLU A 68 23.79 11.96 16.15
CA GLU A 68 23.56 11.38 14.83
C GLU A 68 22.37 10.42 14.95
N PRO A 69 21.36 10.49 14.07
CA PRO A 69 20.32 9.49 14.08
C PRO A 69 20.94 8.17 13.63
N GLU A 70 20.90 7.17 14.51
CA GLU A 70 21.19 5.79 14.20
C GLU A 70 20.20 5.32 13.12
N ALA A 71 20.63 5.44 11.87
CA ALA A 71 19.91 4.99 10.70
C ALA A 71 19.93 3.46 10.70
N GLY A 72 18.77 2.84 10.94
CA GLY A 72 18.55 1.49 10.44
C GLY A 72 18.80 1.46 8.93
N PRO A 73 19.29 0.35 8.35
CA PRO A 73 19.60 0.26 6.93
C PRO A 73 18.29 0.09 6.14
N GLU A 74 17.49 1.14 6.08
CA GLU A 74 16.59 1.37 4.96
C GLU A 74 17.32 2.34 4.06
N GLU A 75 17.86 1.84 2.94
CA GLU A 75 18.44 2.70 1.91
C GLU A 75 17.39 3.77 1.58
N PRO A 76 17.64 5.05 1.92
CA PRO A 76 16.64 6.08 1.72
C PRO A 76 16.38 6.15 0.22
N SER A 77 15.11 6.03 -0.18
CA SER A 77 14.71 6.33 -1.55
C SER A 77 15.31 7.69 -1.93
N ASP A 78 15.95 7.77 -3.10
CA ASP A 78 16.50 9.02 -3.65
C ASP A 78 15.40 9.98 -4.14
N LEU A 79 14.18 9.80 -3.63
CA LEU A 79 13.06 10.69 -3.77
C LEU A 79 13.43 12.05 -3.15
N LYS A 80 13.28 13.10 -3.96
CA LYS A 80 13.41 14.48 -3.54
C LYS A 80 12.07 15.16 -3.65
N LEU A 81 11.73 15.91 -2.61
CA LEU A 81 10.55 16.77 -2.57
C LEU A 81 11.03 18.22 -2.64
N LEU A 82 10.55 18.95 -3.64
CA LEU A 82 10.63 20.39 -3.72
C LEU A 82 9.26 20.98 -3.41
N ALA A 83 9.19 22.06 -2.66
CA ALA A 83 7.98 22.84 -2.48
C ALA A 83 8.26 24.35 -2.54
N HIS A 84 7.29 25.10 -3.04
CA HIS A 84 7.29 26.54 -2.83
C HIS A 84 6.60 26.86 -1.51
N VAL A 85 7.37 27.40 -0.56
CA VAL A 85 6.92 27.73 0.79
C VAL A 85 6.81 29.24 0.94
N ALA A 86 5.63 29.71 1.37
CA ALA A 86 5.37 31.12 1.55
C ALA A 86 6.41 31.76 2.49
N GLY A 87 7.09 32.81 2.01
CA GLY A 87 8.13 33.53 2.74
C GLY A 87 9.53 32.90 2.69
N LEU A 88 9.67 31.65 2.21
CA LEU A 88 10.98 30.98 2.06
C LEU A 88 11.36 30.74 0.60
N GLY A 89 10.39 30.69 -0.31
CA GLY A 89 10.63 30.35 -1.72
C GLY A 89 10.69 28.84 -1.93
N ASP A 90 11.47 28.41 -2.93
CA ASP A 90 11.62 26.99 -3.25
C ASP A 90 12.57 26.31 -2.24
N VAL A 91 12.06 25.28 -1.57
CA VAL A 91 12.79 24.47 -0.58
C VAL A 91 12.81 23.03 -1.08
N THR A 92 13.97 22.38 -1.04
CA THR A 92 14.14 20.97 -1.43
C THR A 92 14.67 20.16 -0.26
N VAL A 93 14.06 18.99 -0.05
CA VAL A 93 14.47 18.02 0.96
C VAL A 93 14.51 16.61 0.37
N GLY A 94 15.27 15.73 1.01
CA GLY A 94 15.26 14.31 0.69
C GLY A 94 14.04 13.58 1.26
N SER A 95 13.95 12.28 0.97
CA SER A 95 12.96 11.38 1.52
C SER A 95 12.92 11.42 3.05
N ASN A 96 11.74 11.24 3.62
CA ASN A 96 11.45 11.24 5.06
C ASN A 96 11.94 12.50 5.82
N THR A 97 12.04 13.63 5.12
CA THR A 97 12.40 14.93 5.72
C THR A 97 11.25 15.93 5.56
N TRP A 98 11.01 16.74 6.59
CA TRP A 98 9.94 17.75 6.56
C TRP A 98 10.29 18.94 5.67
N ILE A 99 9.35 19.33 4.81
CA ILE A 99 9.20 20.71 4.34
C ILE A 99 8.21 21.41 5.26
N ALA A 100 8.61 22.59 5.76
CA ALA A 100 7.88 23.30 6.80
C ALA A 100 7.58 22.32 7.96
N GLY A 101 6.37 22.33 8.53
CA GLY A 101 5.96 21.32 9.51
C GLY A 101 6.18 21.75 10.97
N PRO A 102 6.32 20.81 11.92
CA PRO A 102 6.11 21.07 13.34
C PRO A 102 6.97 22.19 13.92
N ALA A 103 8.25 22.27 13.52
CA ALA A 103 9.19 23.24 14.05
C ALA A 103 8.99 24.66 13.47
N ALA A 104 8.50 24.75 12.23
CA ALA A 104 8.33 25.99 11.49
C ALA A 104 7.19 25.85 10.46
N PRO A 105 5.92 25.88 10.90
CA PRO A 105 4.79 25.69 10.00
C PRO A 105 4.65 26.89 9.06
N ALA A 106 4.57 26.62 7.75
CA ALA A 106 4.47 27.64 6.73
C ALA A 106 3.69 27.12 5.53
N ARG A 107 2.89 27.99 4.91
CA ARG A 107 1.98 27.60 3.80
C ARG A 107 2.77 27.10 2.59
N ILE A 108 2.37 25.95 2.07
CA ILE A 108 2.92 25.36 0.85
C ILE A 108 2.00 25.74 -0.33
N GLU A 109 2.56 26.30 -1.40
CA GLU A 109 1.81 26.77 -2.59
C GLU A 109 1.85 25.78 -3.77
N GLY A 110 2.79 24.85 -3.74
CA GLY A 110 2.96 23.83 -4.77
C GLY A 110 4.16 22.95 -4.49
N ILE A 111 4.22 21.81 -5.17
CA ILE A 111 5.24 20.78 -4.98
C ILE A 111 5.77 20.25 -6.32
N SER A 112 7.00 19.72 -6.30
CA SER A 112 7.56 18.88 -7.35
C SER A 112 8.26 17.68 -6.73
N LEU A 113 8.12 16.52 -7.35
CA LEU A 113 8.78 15.29 -6.93
C LEU A 113 9.80 14.87 -7.97
N GLU A 114 11.01 14.53 -7.54
CA GLU A 114 12.05 13.97 -8.38
C GLU A 114 12.51 12.64 -7.81
N TRP A 115 12.78 11.67 -8.68
CA TRP A 115 13.34 10.38 -8.28
C TRP A 115 14.30 9.89 -9.38
N PRO A 116 15.58 10.32 -9.33
CA PRO A 116 16.55 10.03 -10.39
C PRO A 116 16.71 8.54 -10.72
N ASN A 117 16.73 7.67 -9.70
CA ASN A 117 16.92 6.23 -9.85
C ASN A 117 15.60 5.44 -9.74
N LYS A 118 14.47 6.06 -10.11
CA LYS A 118 13.17 5.37 -10.11
C LYS A 118 13.21 4.12 -10.99
N PRO A 119 12.73 2.96 -10.51
CA PRO A 119 12.56 1.76 -11.34
C PRO A 119 11.78 2.04 -12.64
N TYR A 120 12.18 1.37 -13.73
CA TYR A 120 11.61 1.60 -15.06
C TYR A 120 10.15 1.11 -15.19
N ASP A 121 9.79 0.11 -14.40
CA ASP A 121 8.47 -0.53 -14.33
C ASP A 121 7.54 0.12 -13.29
N LEU A 122 7.97 1.22 -12.69
CA LEU A 122 7.19 2.02 -11.74
C LEU A 122 6.88 3.39 -12.35
N ASN A 123 5.63 3.82 -12.28
CA ASN A 123 5.20 5.15 -12.66
C ASN A 123 4.61 5.88 -11.45
N LEU A 124 5.03 7.13 -11.23
CA LEU A 124 4.52 7.98 -10.16
C LEU A 124 3.93 9.25 -10.74
N GLN A 125 2.74 9.59 -10.30
CA GLN A 125 2.06 10.82 -10.66
C GLN A 125 1.39 11.45 -9.44
N TYR A 126 1.31 12.77 -9.43
CA TYR A 126 0.68 13.51 -8.34
C TYR A 126 -0.13 14.68 -8.83
N ALA A 127 -1.05 15.12 -8.00
CA ALA A 127 -1.88 16.29 -8.21
C ALA A 127 -1.98 17.08 -6.91
N VAL A 128 -2.18 18.39 -7.01
CA VAL A 128 -2.47 19.24 -5.85
C VAL A 128 -3.90 19.77 -5.90
N LYS A 129 -4.43 20.10 -4.73
CA LYS A 129 -5.76 20.67 -4.56
C LYS A 129 -5.69 22.06 -3.98
N PHE A 130 -6.60 22.94 -4.39
CA PHE A 130 -6.77 24.27 -3.81
C PHE A 130 -8.11 24.41 -3.08
N ALA A 131 -8.20 25.38 -2.15
CA ALA A 131 -9.45 25.69 -1.45
C ALA A 131 -10.56 26.19 -2.40
N ARG A 132 -10.16 26.83 -3.50
CA ARG A 132 -11.02 27.32 -4.58
C ARG A 132 -10.45 26.81 -5.91
N PRO A 133 -11.30 26.40 -6.87
CA PRO A 133 -10.84 25.87 -8.15
C PRO A 133 -9.80 26.78 -8.81
N GLN A 134 -8.65 26.22 -9.16
CA GLN A 134 -7.58 26.87 -9.92
C GLN A 134 -7.29 26.07 -11.20
N ARG A 135 -6.57 26.70 -12.13
CA ARG A 135 -6.02 25.96 -13.28
C ARG A 135 -5.05 24.89 -12.78
N GLY A 136 -5.24 23.64 -13.22
CA GLY A 136 -4.40 22.50 -12.80
C GLY A 136 -4.81 21.88 -11.45
N ASP A 137 -5.89 22.35 -10.83
CA ASP A 137 -6.45 21.73 -9.63
C ASP A 137 -6.86 20.27 -9.92
N ASN A 138 -6.37 19.34 -9.10
CA ASN A 138 -6.50 17.89 -9.26
C ASN A 138 -6.00 17.32 -10.60
N GLN A 139 -5.20 18.06 -11.35
CA GLN A 139 -4.55 17.55 -12.56
C GLN A 139 -3.31 16.73 -12.17
N PHE A 140 -3.31 15.44 -12.52
CA PHE A 140 -2.13 14.60 -12.34
C PHE A 140 -1.00 15.00 -13.30
N VAL A 141 0.19 15.14 -12.74
CA VAL A 141 1.43 15.44 -13.46
C VAL A 141 2.48 14.36 -13.17
N PRO A 142 3.40 14.09 -14.11
CA PRO A 142 4.51 13.18 -13.86
C PRO A 142 5.56 13.81 -12.95
N LEU A 143 6.49 12.98 -12.45
CA LEU A 143 7.70 13.45 -11.78
C LEU A 143 8.42 14.55 -12.58
N GLY A 144 9.08 15.45 -11.85
CA GLY A 144 9.78 16.62 -12.40
C GLY A 144 8.87 17.78 -12.80
N THR A 145 7.54 17.63 -12.73
CA THR A 145 6.59 18.69 -13.10
C THR A 145 6.09 19.43 -11.86
N PHE A 146 6.27 20.74 -11.78
CA PHE A 146 5.75 21.49 -10.64
C PHE A 146 4.22 21.58 -10.66
N ALA A 147 3.57 21.08 -9.61
CA ALA A 147 2.13 21.13 -9.39
C ALA A 147 1.79 22.19 -8.32
N GLY A 148 1.03 23.21 -8.70
CA GLY A 148 0.62 24.29 -7.81
C GLY A 148 1.05 25.67 -8.33
N THR A 149 1.35 26.59 -7.42
CA THR A 149 1.79 27.95 -7.77
C THR A 149 3.05 28.36 -7.02
N ARG A 150 3.72 29.40 -7.51
CA ARG A 150 4.84 30.07 -6.84
C ARG A 150 4.53 31.56 -6.70
N GLY A 151 4.77 32.12 -5.52
CA GLY A 151 4.62 33.54 -5.23
C GLY A 151 3.22 34.09 -5.44
N ARG A 152 2.18 33.24 -5.42
CA ARG A 152 0.79 33.68 -5.63
C ARG A 152 -0.03 33.74 -4.35
N ALA A 153 0.56 33.37 -3.21
CA ALA A 153 -0.13 33.28 -1.93
C ALA A 153 -1.34 32.31 -1.97
N LEU A 154 -1.32 31.34 -2.89
CA LEU A 154 -2.36 30.32 -3.05
C LEU A 154 -1.83 29.01 -2.47
N ALA A 155 -2.12 28.77 -1.19
CA ALA A 155 -1.75 27.53 -0.53
C ALA A 155 -2.55 26.34 -1.08
N ILE A 156 -1.87 25.20 -1.25
CA ILE A 156 -2.55 23.94 -1.52
C ILE A 156 -3.26 23.47 -0.24
N THR A 157 -4.41 22.83 -0.40
CA THR A 157 -5.24 22.29 0.71
C THR A 157 -5.35 20.78 0.68
N GLY A 158 -4.63 20.15 -0.24
CA GLY A 158 -4.52 18.71 -0.37
C GLY A 158 -3.65 18.32 -1.55
N PHE A 159 -3.37 17.03 -1.65
CA PHE A 159 -2.70 16.43 -2.79
C PHE A 159 -3.08 14.96 -2.93
N SER A 160 -2.84 14.42 -4.11
CA SER A 160 -2.92 12.99 -4.41
C SER A 160 -1.59 12.53 -4.98
N LEU A 161 -1.17 11.31 -4.66
CA LEU A 161 0.03 10.67 -5.20
C LEU A 161 -0.31 9.21 -5.49
N GLU A 162 0.04 8.74 -6.67
CA GLU A 162 -0.30 7.41 -7.17
C GLU A 162 0.91 6.72 -7.78
N ALA A 163 1.16 5.48 -7.33
CA ALA A 163 2.12 4.54 -7.88
C ALA A 163 1.41 3.52 -8.76
N THR A 164 1.84 3.39 -10.02
CA THR A 164 1.28 2.49 -11.03
C THR A 164 2.37 1.72 -11.77
N GLY A 165 1.97 0.69 -12.53
CA GLY A 165 2.88 -0.17 -13.30
C GLY A 165 3.25 -1.46 -12.56
N PRO A 166 3.94 -2.41 -13.23
CA PRO A 166 4.27 -3.71 -12.66
C PRO A 166 5.09 -3.64 -11.37
N GLY A 167 5.87 -2.58 -11.18
CA GLY A 167 6.70 -2.38 -10.00
C GLY A 167 5.98 -1.74 -8.81
N ALA A 168 4.72 -1.29 -8.96
CA ALA A 168 4.02 -0.51 -7.94
C ALA A 168 3.85 -1.23 -6.60
N ASP A 169 3.55 -2.53 -6.62
CA ASP A 169 3.31 -3.32 -5.41
C ASP A 169 4.56 -3.50 -4.54
N ARG A 170 5.74 -3.15 -5.05
CA ARG A 170 6.99 -3.13 -4.28
C ARG A 170 7.14 -1.90 -3.39
N TYR A 171 6.30 -0.88 -3.56
CA TYR A 171 6.44 0.38 -2.84
C TYR A 171 5.13 0.79 -2.18
N ALA A 172 5.22 1.32 -0.96
CA ALA A 172 4.19 2.14 -0.35
C ALA A 172 4.64 3.59 -0.33
N ILE A 173 3.76 4.49 -0.76
CA ILE A 173 3.89 5.91 -0.50
C ILE A 173 3.51 6.13 0.97
N ALA A 174 4.38 6.78 1.74
CA ALA A 174 4.06 7.28 3.07
C ALA A 174 4.13 8.81 3.08
N ALA A 175 3.11 9.44 3.67
CA ALA A 175 3.05 10.88 3.82
C ALA A 175 2.65 11.26 5.24
N GLU A 176 3.39 12.20 5.84
CA GLU A 176 2.96 12.92 7.03
C GLU A 176 2.67 14.36 6.65
N THR A 177 1.52 14.86 7.08
CA THR A 177 0.98 16.16 6.66
C THR A 177 0.47 16.93 7.85
N ILE A 178 0.61 18.25 7.80
CA ILE A 178 0.01 19.15 8.78
C ILE A 178 -0.79 20.17 7.99
N PHE A 179 -2.09 20.25 8.28
CA PHE A 179 -2.95 21.30 7.79
C PHE A 179 -3.13 22.35 8.89
N LEU A 180 -3.24 23.62 8.50
CA LEU A 180 -3.37 24.71 9.46
C LEU A 180 -4.57 24.49 10.38
N GLY A 181 -4.32 24.43 11.69
CA GLY A 181 -5.36 24.21 12.70
C GLY A 181 -5.86 22.77 12.82
N ALA A 182 -5.23 21.80 12.14
CA ALA A 182 -5.57 20.38 12.24
C ALA A 182 -4.40 19.58 12.87
N PRO A 183 -4.68 18.43 13.52
CA PRO A 183 -3.66 17.49 13.94
C PRO A 183 -2.82 16.98 12.75
N ALA A 184 -1.59 16.56 13.02
CA ALA A 184 -0.77 15.88 12.02
C ALA A 184 -1.44 14.57 11.57
N LEU A 185 -1.44 14.33 10.26
CA LEU A 185 -2.02 13.16 9.63
C LEU A 185 -0.95 12.36 8.91
N ARG A 186 -0.83 11.07 9.23
CA ARG A 186 -0.04 10.10 8.47
C ARG A 186 -0.94 9.22 7.61
N VAL A 187 -0.55 9.00 6.36
CA VAL A 187 -1.21 8.06 5.44
C VAL A 187 -0.16 7.23 4.71
N THR A 188 -0.52 5.99 4.38
CA THR A 188 0.34 5.08 3.62
C THR A 188 -0.48 4.28 2.59
N GLY A 189 0.07 4.03 1.40
CA GLY A 189 -0.55 3.18 0.38
C GLY A 189 0.10 3.28 -0.99
N ASN A 190 -0.39 2.53 -1.97
CA ASN A 190 0.02 2.68 -3.39
C ASN A 190 -0.66 3.89 -4.07
N ARG A 191 -1.76 4.38 -3.49
CA ARG A 191 -2.42 5.64 -3.82
C ARG A 191 -2.85 6.30 -2.53
N ILE A 192 -2.46 7.56 -2.36
CA ILE A 192 -2.91 8.39 -1.25
C ILE A 192 -3.65 9.62 -1.78
N VAL A 193 -4.68 10.02 -1.05
CA VAL A 193 -5.42 11.27 -1.26
C VAL A 193 -5.53 11.92 0.11
N VAL A 194 -5.02 13.14 0.23
CA VAL A 194 -4.90 13.83 1.51
C VAL A 194 -5.45 15.24 1.40
N SER A 195 -6.27 15.65 2.36
CA SER A 195 -6.74 17.02 2.49
C SER A 195 -7.02 17.38 3.94
N GLY A 196 -7.06 18.68 4.25
CA GLY A 196 -7.52 19.17 5.54
C GLY A 196 -8.97 18.76 5.84
N PRO A 197 -9.41 18.83 7.11
CA PRO A 197 -10.74 18.37 7.54
C PRO A 197 -11.92 18.92 6.73
N SER A 198 -11.89 20.20 6.36
CA SER A 198 -12.91 20.83 5.50
C SER A 198 -12.46 20.97 4.03
N GLY A 199 -11.23 20.59 3.71
CA GLY A 199 -10.59 20.78 2.40
C GLY A 199 -10.22 22.23 2.10
N ARG A 200 -10.27 23.11 3.10
CA ARG A 200 -9.96 24.55 2.99
C ARG A 200 -8.70 24.95 3.76
N GLU A 201 -8.25 24.09 4.65
CA GLU A 201 -7.08 24.33 5.49
C GLU A 201 -5.81 24.27 4.63
N PRO A 202 -4.97 25.33 4.65
CA PRO A 202 -3.67 25.29 4.00
C PRO A 202 -2.79 24.14 4.52
N LEU A 203 -2.09 23.47 3.61
CA LEU A 203 -1.00 22.57 3.97
C LEU A 203 0.18 23.42 4.49
N VAL A 204 0.63 23.12 5.71
CA VAL A 204 1.70 23.85 6.41
C VAL A 204 2.87 22.97 6.83
N GLY A 205 2.82 21.69 6.50
CA GLY A 205 3.90 20.74 6.69
C GLY A 205 3.70 19.52 5.81
N LEU A 206 4.77 19.06 5.18
CA LEU A 206 4.77 17.85 4.36
C LEU A 206 6.08 17.07 4.53
N LYS A 207 5.97 15.80 4.85
CA LYS A 207 7.06 14.81 4.81
C LYS A 207 6.60 13.65 3.95
N LEU A 208 7.43 13.23 3.00
CA LEU A 208 7.14 12.16 2.06
C LEU A 208 8.27 11.14 2.03
N SER A 209 7.91 9.86 1.94
CA SER A 209 8.84 8.77 1.66
C SER A 209 8.19 7.69 0.81
N LEU A 210 9.02 6.87 0.19
CA LEU A 210 8.63 5.60 -0.42
C LEU A 210 9.26 4.48 0.38
N GLU A 211 8.42 3.63 0.96
CA GLU A 211 8.78 2.46 1.74
C GLU A 211 8.78 1.25 0.79
N GLU A 212 9.93 0.60 0.61
CA GLU A 212 10.02 -0.61 -0.21
C GLU A 212 9.50 -1.81 0.59
N HIS A 213 8.42 -2.43 0.12
CA HIS A 213 8.04 -3.74 0.59
C HIS A 213 9.06 -4.73 0.05
N ARG A 214 10.00 -5.15 0.90
CA ARG A 214 10.71 -6.40 0.62
C ARG A 214 9.68 -7.50 0.50
N VAL A 215 9.43 -7.92 -0.74
CA VAL A 215 8.92 -9.25 -1.00
C VAL A 215 9.96 -10.17 -0.38
N GLN A 216 9.67 -10.71 0.81
CA GLN A 216 10.36 -11.91 1.25
C GLN A 216 10.07 -12.92 0.17
N ALA A 217 11.03 -13.12 -0.73
CA ALA A 217 11.05 -14.30 -1.56
C ALA A 217 10.92 -15.45 -0.55
N ALA A 218 9.77 -16.14 -0.58
CA ALA A 218 9.65 -17.39 0.12
C ALA A 218 10.92 -18.17 -0.22
N PRO A 219 11.70 -18.66 0.78
CA PRO A 219 12.87 -19.45 0.49
C PRO A 219 12.46 -20.47 -0.55
N LEU A 220 13.09 -20.45 -1.72
CA LEU A 220 12.91 -21.50 -2.70
C LEU A 220 13.16 -22.78 -1.93
N ALA A 221 12.09 -23.53 -1.65
CA ALA A 221 12.20 -24.77 -0.90
C ALA A 221 13.30 -25.58 -1.59
N PRO A 222 14.26 -26.16 -0.85
CA PRO A 222 15.32 -26.95 -1.46
C PRO A 222 14.65 -27.95 -2.40
N ARG A 223 14.98 -27.86 -3.70
CA ARG A 223 14.55 -28.87 -4.66
C ARG A 223 15.07 -30.18 -4.13
N GLN A 224 14.18 -31.01 -3.57
CA GLN A 224 14.52 -32.38 -3.24
C GLN A 224 15.12 -33.00 -4.51
N PRO A 225 16.33 -33.57 -4.45
CA PRO A 225 16.85 -34.30 -5.59
C PRO A 225 15.83 -35.37 -5.94
N ARG A 226 15.39 -35.38 -7.20
CA ARG A 226 14.54 -36.45 -7.72
C ARG A 226 15.22 -37.77 -7.37
N ARG A 227 14.60 -38.55 -6.51
CA ARG A 227 15.00 -39.94 -6.30
C ARG A 227 14.94 -40.61 -7.66
N ALA A 228 16.10 -41.02 -8.17
CA ALA A 228 16.19 -41.78 -9.40
C ALA A 228 15.30 -43.03 -9.27
N GLU A 229 14.44 -43.20 -10.26
CA GLU A 229 13.67 -44.42 -10.45
C GLU A 229 14.65 -45.58 -10.70
N PRO A 230 14.55 -46.72 -10.00
CA PRO A 230 15.47 -47.82 -10.20
C PRO A 230 15.25 -48.44 -11.58
N ALA A 231 16.36 -48.63 -12.31
CA ALA A 231 16.40 -49.29 -13.61
C ALA A 231 15.85 -50.75 -13.54
N PRO A 232 15.26 -51.28 -14.62
CA PRO A 232 14.73 -52.63 -14.64
C PRO A 232 15.85 -53.69 -14.60
N ALA A 233 15.62 -54.74 -13.82
CA ALA A 233 16.53 -55.88 -13.67
C ALA A 233 16.56 -56.78 -14.93
N PRO A 234 17.68 -57.47 -15.20
CA PRO A 234 17.84 -58.31 -16.39
C PRO A 234 17.01 -59.60 -16.32
N VAL A 235 16.53 -59.99 -17.50
CA VAL A 235 15.71 -61.17 -17.81
C VAL A 235 16.51 -62.46 -17.58
N ALA A 236 15.97 -63.39 -16.81
CA ALA A 236 16.44 -64.78 -16.71
C ALA A 236 15.41 -65.73 -17.33
N MET A 237 15.90 -66.60 -18.23
CA MET A 237 15.13 -67.62 -18.98
C MET A 237 14.67 -68.79 -18.08
N PRO A 238 13.62 -69.54 -18.48
CA PRO A 238 12.84 -70.39 -17.58
C PRO A 238 13.40 -71.84 -17.46
N ARG A 239 13.20 -72.46 -16.29
CA ARG A 239 13.23 -73.92 -16.12
C ARG A 239 11.81 -74.45 -15.91
N GLN A 240 11.52 -75.54 -16.61
CA GLN A 240 10.24 -76.24 -16.74
C GLN A 240 9.77 -76.98 -15.48
N GLU A 241 8.43 -76.94 -15.32
CA GLU A 241 7.45 -77.98 -14.89
C GLU A 241 7.62 -78.73 -13.54
N ALA A 242 6.60 -79.09 -12.74
CA ALA A 242 5.14 -78.91 -12.58
C ALA A 242 4.72 -79.89 -11.42
N PRO A 243 3.44 -80.12 -11.01
CA PRO A 243 2.21 -79.29 -10.95
C PRO A 243 1.42 -79.44 -9.60
N ARG A 244 0.23 -78.80 -9.57
CA ARG A 244 -1.07 -79.19 -8.90
C ARG A 244 -1.53 -78.17 -7.84
N LEU A 245 -2.80 -77.80 -7.68
CA LEU A 245 -4.09 -78.00 -8.37
C LEU A 245 -4.99 -76.86 -7.84
N GLU A 246 -5.58 -76.03 -8.68
CA GLU A 246 -7.04 -75.77 -8.80
C GLU A 246 -7.17 -74.25 -8.91
N GLY A 247 -7.97 -73.61 -9.76
CA GLY A 247 -9.10 -74.07 -10.53
C GLY A 247 -10.10 -72.91 -10.56
N ARG A 248 -10.11 -72.13 -11.64
CA ARG A 248 -11.34 -71.69 -12.34
C ARG A 248 -11.02 -70.74 -13.49
N VAL A 249 -11.41 -71.22 -14.67
CA VAL A 249 -11.38 -70.54 -15.96
C VAL A 249 -12.50 -69.51 -16.04
N ARG A 250 -12.22 -68.35 -16.64
CA ARG A 250 -13.24 -67.63 -17.41
C ARG A 250 -12.62 -66.93 -18.62
N VAL A 251 -13.18 -67.28 -19.78
CA VAL A 251 -12.73 -67.00 -21.14
C VAL A 251 -13.17 -65.61 -21.58
N PHE A 252 -12.27 -64.82 -22.18
CA PHE A 252 -12.63 -63.68 -23.02
C PHE A 252 -12.28 -64.00 -24.47
N ARG A 253 -13.30 -64.08 -25.33
CA ARG A 253 -13.13 -64.23 -26.78
C ARG A 253 -12.88 -62.85 -27.40
N SER A 254 -11.74 -62.74 -28.07
CA SER A 254 -11.36 -61.64 -28.95
C SER A 254 -12.00 -61.78 -30.34
N ARG A 255 -12.26 -60.64 -30.99
CA ARG A 255 -11.98 -60.32 -32.41
C ARG A 255 -12.42 -58.88 -32.65
N GLN A 256 -11.49 -57.94 -32.85
CA GLN A 256 -10.90 -57.54 -34.14
C GLN A 256 -11.91 -57.00 -35.15
N GLY A 257 -11.62 -55.79 -35.63
CA GLY A 257 -11.79 -55.45 -37.05
C GLY A 257 -12.88 -54.43 -37.37
N ALA A 258 -12.46 -53.17 -37.44
CA ALA A 258 -12.71 -52.19 -38.50
C ALA A 258 -14.04 -52.23 -39.30
N VAL A 259 -14.63 -51.06 -39.53
CA VAL A 259 -14.59 -50.33 -40.82
C VAL A 259 -15.57 -49.13 -40.78
N LYS A 260 -15.10 -48.00 -41.31
CA LYS A 260 -15.78 -46.77 -41.83
C LYS A 260 -17.12 -47.09 -42.56
N THR A 261 -18.12 -46.25 -42.79
CA THR A 261 -18.24 -44.80 -43.01
C THR A 261 -19.72 -44.45 -43.24
N ALA A 262 -20.05 -43.17 -43.02
CA ALA A 262 -20.92 -42.30 -43.81
C ALA A 262 -22.44 -42.56 -43.88
N GLY A 263 -23.16 -41.44 -43.71
CA GLY A 263 -24.60 -41.29 -43.87
C GLY A 263 -25.14 -40.34 -42.82
#